data_AF-A0A220UC93-F1
#
_entry.id   AF-A0A220UC93-F1
#
_cell.length_a   1.000
_cell.length_b   1.000
_cell.length_c   1.000
_cell.angle_alpha   90.00
_cell.angle_beta   90.00
_cell.angle_gamma   90.00
#
_symmetry.space_group_name_H-M   'P 1'
#
loop_
_entity.id
_entity.type
_entity.pdbx_description
1 polymer ?
#
loop_
_entity_poly.entity_id
_entity_poly.type
_entity_poly.pdbx_seq_one_letter_code
_entity_poly.pdbx_strand_id
1 'polypeptide(L)'
;MIPDSVETVAAFLLLIAPGYVWQTRAAKYLPELKASALREATRIVFASLIPSILAALLVLTLLRDQLPVLRADPDPLHVVIASITISAVACLFAYLGALFHFRKERRWASQISGGSALYKALTQYPENSKVAQVLVTARLKDGTVWRGAHMAHDVEAEVPFRTLFLAPPLVRRNATTGTVAEYGTGNYVVIPLDQVSSLQLKYRSGKESGKAEAAAS
;
A
#
# COMPACT_ATOMS: atom_id res chain seq x y z
N MET A 1 -4.75 16.44 27.82
CA MET A 1 -6.17 16.57 28.21
C MET A 1 -6.87 15.31 27.74
N ILE A 2 -7.45 14.54 28.66
CA ILE A 2 -8.31 13.40 28.33
C ILE A 2 -9.70 14.00 28.15
N PRO A 3 -10.38 13.81 27.01
CA PRO A 3 -11.73 14.34 26.83
C PRO A 3 -12.66 13.70 27.85
N ASP A 4 -13.25 14.54 28.68
CA ASP A 4 -14.10 14.25 29.82
C ASP A 4 -15.59 14.50 29.53
N SER A 5 -15.92 15.03 28.35
CA SER A 5 -17.29 15.21 27.88
C SER A 5 -17.52 14.67 26.47
N VAL A 6 -18.77 14.29 26.19
CA VAL A 6 -19.23 13.79 24.88
C VAL A 6 -19.01 14.83 23.78
N GLU A 7 -19.16 16.11 24.11
CA GLU A 7 -18.95 17.24 23.20
C GLU A 7 -17.49 17.31 22.74
N THR A 8 -16.54 17.12 23.65
CA THR A 8 -15.10 17.13 23.34
C THR A 8 -14.71 15.96 22.44
N VAL A 9 -15.31 14.78 22.66
CA VAL A 9 -15.14 13.63 21.77
C VAL A 9 -15.74 13.90 20.39
N ALA A 10 -16.94 14.47 20.32
CA ALA A 10 -17.59 14.80 19.04
C ALA A 10 -16.78 15.84 18.24
N ALA A 11 -16.29 16.88 18.92
CA ALA A 11 -15.42 17.90 18.33
C ALA A 11 -14.11 17.29 17.80
N PHE A 12 -13.49 16.39 18.57
CA PHE A 12 -12.28 15.67 18.16
C PHE A 12 -12.51 14.82 16.89
N LEU A 13 -13.63 14.11 16.82
CA LEU A 13 -13.98 13.30 15.65
C LEU A 13 -14.26 14.16 14.42
N LEU A 14 -14.99 15.26 14.57
CA LEU A 14 -15.24 16.21 13.49
C LEU A 14 -13.94 16.83 12.95
N LEU A 15 -12.95 17.04 13.82
CA LEU A 15 -11.65 17.58 13.43
C LEU A 15 -10.81 16.56 12.64
N ILE A 16 -10.89 15.27 13.00
CA ILE A 16 -10.12 14.18 12.36
C ILE A 16 -10.78 13.65 11.08
N ALA A 17 -12.11 13.63 11.02
CA ALA A 17 -12.89 13.10 9.90
C ALA A 17 -12.45 13.62 8.51
N PRO A 18 -12.24 14.93 8.27
CA PRO A 18 -11.82 15.40 6.95
C PRO A 18 -10.43 14.90 6.55
N GLY A 19 -9.50 14.79 7.52
CA GLY A 19 -8.17 14.22 7.27
C GLY A 19 -8.24 12.75 6.88
N TYR A 20 -9.09 11.96 7.54
CA TYR A 20 -9.32 10.56 7.21
C TYR A 20 -10.00 10.37 5.84
N VAL A 21 -11.03 11.18 5.52
CA VAL A 21 -11.71 11.15 4.21
C VAL A 21 -10.75 11.52 3.09
N TRP A 22 -9.90 12.53 3.31
CA TRP A 22 -8.88 12.91 2.34
C TRP A 22 -7.87 11.78 2.13
N GLN A 23 -7.36 11.15 3.20
CA GLN A 23 -6.41 10.03 3.10
C GLN A 23 -6.99 8.80 2.38
N THR A 24 -8.23 8.42 2.68
CA THR A 24 -8.89 7.28 2.03
C THR A 24 -9.15 7.54 0.54
N ARG A 25 -9.43 8.79 0.16
CA ARG A 25 -9.51 9.19 -1.26
C ARG A 25 -8.13 9.22 -1.92
N ALA A 26 -7.15 9.83 -1.27
CA ALA A 26 -5.78 9.94 -1.77
C ALA A 26 -5.12 8.57 -1.98
N ALA A 27 -5.41 7.58 -1.12
CA ALA A 27 -4.93 6.21 -1.26
C ALA A 27 -5.37 5.50 -2.56
N LYS A 28 -6.40 6.01 -3.26
CA LYS A 28 -6.80 5.50 -4.58
C LYS A 28 -5.94 6.03 -5.72
N TYR A 29 -5.32 7.19 -5.54
CA TYR A 29 -4.64 7.93 -6.61
C TYR A 29 -3.14 8.06 -6.39
N LEU A 30 -2.65 7.87 -5.17
CA LEU A 30 -1.23 7.98 -4.81
C LEU A 30 -0.69 6.62 -4.37
N PRO A 31 0.48 6.19 -4.89
CA PRO A 31 1.14 4.99 -4.41
C PRO A 31 1.46 5.12 -2.91
N GLU A 32 1.33 4.03 -2.17
CA GLU A 32 1.58 3.99 -0.72
C GLU A 32 3.05 4.30 -0.42
N LEU A 33 3.35 5.59 -0.25
CA LEU A 33 4.53 6.03 0.48
C LEU A 33 4.29 5.73 1.97
N LYS A 34 5.37 5.35 2.69
CA LYS A 34 5.40 5.02 4.12
C LYS A 34 4.22 5.65 4.88
N ALA A 35 3.34 4.81 5.44
CA ALA A 35 2.18 5.27 6.18
C ALA A 35 2.63 6.33 7.21
N SER A 36 2.10 7.55 7.10
CA SER A 36 2.46 8.60 8.05
C SER A 36 2.00 8.19 9.45
N ALA A 37 2.73 8.58 10.50
CA ALA A 37 2.36 8.28 11.88
C ALA A 37 0.92 8.70 12.21
N LEU A 38 0.45 9.78 11.57
CA LEU A 38 -0.94 10.24 11.65
C LEU A 38 -1.94 9.22 11.10
N ARG A 39 -1.65 8.55 9.98
CA ARG A 39 -2.52 7.52 9.38
C ARG A 39 -2.68 6.33 10.32
N GLU A 40 -1.58 5.88 10.92
CA GLU A 40 -1.62 4.75 11.85
C GLU A 40 -2.36 5.12 13.15
N ALA A 41 -2.06 6.29 13.73
CA ALA A 41 -2.77 6.80 14.90
C ALA A 41 -4.29 6.92 14.64
N THR A 42 -4.67 7.48 13.49
CA THR A 42 -6.09 7.64 13.11
C THR A 42 -6.77 6.28 12.93
N ARG A 43 -6.09 5.32 12.31
CA ARG A 43 -6.61 3.95 12.14
C ARG A 43 -6.82 3.26 13.48
N ILE A 44 -5.88 3.40 14.42
CA ILE A 44 -6.00 2.84 15.77
C ILE A 44 -7.19 3.45 16.51
N VAL A 45 -7.34 4.78 16.46
CA VAL A 45 -8.46 5.48 17.09
C VAL A 45 -9.80 5.03 16.50
N PHE A 46 -9.95 4.94 15.18
CA PHE A 46 -11.21 4.46 14.60
C PHE A 46 -11.46 2.98 14.86
N ALA A 47 -10.41 2.15 14.87
CA ALA A 47 -10.51 0.73 15.14
C ALA A 47 -10.97 0.44 16.58
N SER A 48 -10.66 1.31 17.54
CA SER A 48 -11.16 1.20 18.92
C SER A 48 -12.53 1.88 19.10
N LEU A 49 -12.75 3.03 18.48
CA LEU A 49 -13.94 3.85 18.71
C LEU A 49 -15.22 3.23 18.12
N ILE A 50 -15.16 2.70 16.89
CA ILE A 50 -16.33 2.10 16.22
C ILE A 50 -16.93 0.95 17.03
N PRO A 51 -16.17 -0.07 17.48
CA PRO A 51 -16.72 -1.15 18.29
C PRO A 51 -17.21 -0.66 19.65
N SER A 52 -16.57 0.35 20.26
CA SER A 52 -17.06 0.95 21.50
C SER A 52 -18.42 1.63 21.32
N ILE A 53 -18.62 2.39 20.24
CA ILE A 53 -19.91 3.04 19.94
C ILE A 53 -20.99 1.99 19.69
N LEU A 54 -20.69 0.96 18.88
CA LEU A 54 -21.64 -0.12 18.60
C LEU A 54 -22.01 -0.90 19.85
N ALA A 55 -21.04 -1.20 20.72
CA ALA A 55 -21.28 -1.86 21.99
C ALA A 55 -22.16 -1.01 22.91
N ALA A 56 -21.86 0.28 23.04
CA ALA A 56 -22.66 1.20 23.85
C ALA A 56 -24.11 1.29 23.34
N LEU A 57 -24.32 1.43 22.02
CA LEU A 57 -25.64 1.45 21.41
C LEU A 57 -26.39 0.12 21.59
N LEU A 58 -25.70 -1.02 21.46
CA LEU A 58 -26.30 -2.33 21.66
C LEU A 58 -26.74 -2.54 23.11
N VAL A 59 -25.89 -2.18 24.08
CA VAL A 59 -26.22 -2.26 25.50
C VAL A 59 -27.37 -1.31 25.84
N LEU A 60 -27.35 -0.08 25.32
CA LEU A 60 -28.43 0.89 25.51
C LEU A 60 -29.76 0.45 24.89
N THR A 61 -29.75 -0.27 23.77
CA THR A 61 -30.98 -0.75 23.12
C THR A 61 -31.53 -2.01 23.79
N LEU A 62 -30.67 -2.97 24.14
CA LEU A 62 -31.08 -4.25 24.73
C LEU A 62 -31.41 -4.16 26.22
N LEU A 63 -30.67 -3.34 26.97
CA LEU A 63 -30.83 -3.18 28.42
C LEU A 63 -31.51 -1.85 28.78
N ARG A 64 -32.14 -1.16 27.82
CA ARG A 64 -32.78 0.15 28.04
C ARG A 64 -33.68 0.17 29.28
N ASP A 65 -34.51 -0.87 29.41
CA ASP A 65 -35.50 -0.98 30.48
C ASP A 65 -34.91 -1.56 31.78
N GLN A 66 -33.72 -2.17 31.69
CA GLN A 66 -33.03 -2.85 32.80
C GLN A 66 -31.84 -2.06 33.35
N LEU A 67 -31.44 -0.97 32.72
CA LEU A 67 -30.33 -0.11 33.17
C LEU A 67 -30.87 1.01 34.07
N PRO A 68 -30.78 0.86 35.41
CA PRO A 68 -31.12 1.93 36.35
C PRO A 68 -30.19 3.15 36.23
N VAL A 69 -29.10 3.05 35.46
CA VAL A 69 -28.18 4.16 35.13
C VAL A 69 -28.89 5.35 34.44
N LEU A 70 -30.02 5.10 33.77
CA LEU A 70 -30.86 6.14 33.16
C LEU A 70 -31.90 6.73 34.13
N ARG A 71 -31.97 6.25 35.38
CA ARG A 71 -32.80 6.82 36.44
C ARG A 71 -32.00 7.88 37.21
N ALA A 72 -32.72 8.79 37.86
CA ALA A 72 -32.17 10.01 38.47
C ALA A 72 -31.11 9.79 39.57
N ASP A 73 -30.95 8.56 40.09
CA ASP A 73 -29.94 8.20 41.10
C ASP A 73 -29.33 6.82 40.80
N PRO A 74 -28.23 6.75 40.03
CA PRO A 74 -27.61 5.48 39.69
C PRO A 74 -26.71 4.98 40.82
N ASP A 75 -27.00 3.78 41.32
CA ASP A 75 -26.11 3.09 42.26
C ASP A 75 -24.71 2.95 41.64
N PRO A 76 -23.61 3.39 42.31
CA PRO A 76 -22.26 3.28 41.78
C PRO A 76 -21.88 1.85 41.34
N LEU A 77 -22.44 0.83 41.99
CA LEU A 77 -22.22 -0.56 41.60
C LEU A 77 -22.80 -0.88 40.22
N HIS A 78 -23.97 -0.34 39.89
CA HIS A 78 -24.59 -0.49 38.57
C HIS A 78 -23.82 0.24 37.46
N VAL A 79 -23.21 1.40 37.78
CA VAL A 79 -22.33 2.12 36.84
C VAL A 79 -21.09 1.28 36.50
N VAL A 80 -20.47 0.65 37.49
CA VAL A 80 -19.30 -0.22 37.28
C VAL A 80 -19.68 -1.45 36.44
N ILE A 81 -20.80 -2.11 36.76
CA ILE A 81 -21.30 -3.26 35.97
C ILE A 81 -21.61 -2.85 34.53
N ALA A 82 -22.25 -1.69 34.31
CA ALA A 82 -22.52 -1.17 32.98
C ALA A 82 -21.22 -0.89 32.21
N SER A 83 -20.21 -0.30 32.86
CA SER A 83 -18.90 -0.05 32.24
C SER A 83 -18.18 -1.34 31.84
N ILE A 84 -18.20 -2.37 32.70
CA ILE A 84 -17.57 -3.67 32.42
C ILE A 84 -18.30 -4.36 31.27
N THR A 85 -19.63 -4.37 31.27
CA THR A 85 -20.43 -5.01 30.21
C THR A 85 -20.24 -4.32 28.86
N ILE A 86 -20.26 -2.98 28.80
CA ILE A 86 -19.97 -2.22 27.58
C ILE A 86 -18.55 -2.54 27.08
N SER A 87 -17.57 -2.57 27.98
CA SER A 87 -16.18 -2.87 27.61
C SER A 87 -16.02 -4.29 27.05
N ALA A 88 -16.65 -5.29 27.68
CA ALA A 88 -16.62 -6.67 27.21
C ALA A 88 -17.28 -6.84 25.83
N VAL A 89 -18.42 -6.18 25.60
CA VAL A 89 -19.12 -6.18 24.32
C VAL A 89 -18.31 -5.45 23.24
N ALA A 90 -17.65 -4.34 23.58
CA ALA A 90 -16.75 -3.63 22.66
C ALA A 90 -15.56 -4.51 22.23
N CYS A 91 -14.94 -5.20 23.18
CA CYS A 91 -13.88 -6.17 22.89
C CYS A 91 -14.36 -7.29 21.97
N LEU A 92 -15.58 -7.81 22.18
CA LEU A 92 -16.17 -8.82 21.32
C LEU A 92 -16.39 -8.32 19.89
N PHE A 93 -16.94 -7.11 19.71
CA PHE A 93 -17.10 -6.50 18.38
C PHE A 93 -15.76 -6.24 17.69
N ALA A 94 -14.76 -5.75 18.42
CA ALA A 94 -13.41 -5.56 17.89
C ALA A 94 -12.81 -6.90 17.44
N TYR A 95 -12.96 -7.96 18.24
CA TYR A 95 -12.50 -9.30 17.91
C TYR A 95 -13.20 -9.87 16.67
N LEU A 96 -14.53 -9.76 16.59
CA LEU A 96 -15.30 -10.22 15.44
C LEU A 96 -14.95 -9.43 14.18
N GLY A 97 -14.78 -8.11 14.29
CA GLY A 97 -14.33 -7.24 13.21
C GLY A 97 -12.94 -7.62 12.71
N ALA A 98 -11.99 -7.87 13.62
CA ALA A 98 -10.66 -8.36 13.29
C ALA A 98 -10.74 -9.72 12.60
N LEU A 99 -11.53 -10.66 13.11
CA LEU A 99 -11.71 -11.99 12.52
C LEU A 99 -12.31 -11.89 11.10
N PHE A 100 -13.30 -11.02 10.88
CA PHE A 100 -13.88 -10.77 9.56
C PHE A 100 -12.86 -10.14 8.61
N HIS A 101 -12.08 -9.17 9.10
CA HIS A 101 -11.01 -8.54 8.34
C HIS A 101 -9.95 -9.56 7.95
N PHE A 102 -9.46 -10.38 8.88
CA PHE A 102 -8.50 -11.44 8.59
C PHE A 102 -9.04 -12.50 7.62
N ARG A 103 -10.34 -12.84 7.69
CA ARG A 103 -10.96 -13.76 6.72
C ARG A 103 -11.11 -13.13 5.33
N LYS A 104 -11.44 -11.84 5.27
CA LYS A 104 -11.53 -11.09 4.01
C LYS A 104 -10.15 -10.87 3.40
N GLU A 105 -9.18 -10.45 4.20
CA GLU A 105 -7.77 -10.37 3.79
C GLU A 105 -7.26 -11.74 3.38
N ARG A 106 -7.53 -12.86 4.05
CA ARG A 106 -7.12 -14.18 3.51
C ARG A 106 -7.76 -14.49 2.15
N ARG A 107 -8.97 -14.01 1.87
CA ARG A 107 -9.60 -14.14 0.54
C ARG A 107 -9.05 -13.15 -0.49
N TRP A 108 -8.50 -12.00 -0.07
CA TRP A 108 -8.09 -10.87 -0.93
C TRP A 108 -6.56 -10.68 -0.99
N ALA A 109 -5.82 -11.31 -0.09
CA ALA A 109 -4.37 -11.34 0.01
C ALA A 109 -3.73 -12.17 -1.10
N SER A 110 -4.54 -12.81 -1.94
CA SER A 110 -4.11 -13.35 -3.22
C SER A 110 -3.83 -12.25 -4.27
N GLN A 111 -4.18 -10.97 -4.04
CA GLN A 111 -4.08 -9.94 -5.10
C GLN A 111 -3.39 -8.62 -4.77
N ILE A 112 -3.00 -8.34 -3.53
CA ILE A 112 -2.22 -7.13 -3.22
C ILE A 112 -1.06 -7.49 -2.31
N SER A 113 -0.02 -8.11 -2.89
CA SER A 113 1.26 -8.18 -2.19
C SER A 113 1.81 -6.76 -2.07
N GLY A 114 2.39 -6.42 -0.91
CA GLY A 114 3.16 -5.21 -0.67
C GLY A 114 4.48 -5.14 -1.46
N GLY A 115 4.52 -5.75 -2.65
CA GLY A 115 5.66 -5.68 -3.55
C GLY A 115 5.86 -4.25 -4.07
N SER A 116 7.13 -3.84 -4.16
CA SER A 116 7.55 -2.61 -4.82
C SER A 116 6.82 -2.44 -6.15
N ALA A 117 6.38 -1.21 -6.48
CA ALA A 117 5.75 -0.91 -7.76
C ALA A 117 6.62 -1.37 -8.95
N LEU A 118 7.95 -1.32 -8.79
CA LEU A 118 8.92 -1.81 -9.76
C LEU A 118 8.83 -3.33 -9.93
N TYR A 119 8.72 -4.10 -8.84
CA TYR A 119 8.53 -5.56 -8.89
C TYR A 119 7.22 -5.92 -9.60
N LYS A 120 6.13 -5.23 -9.28
CA LYS A 120 4.85 -5.44 -9.95
C LYS A 120 4.94 -5.17 -11.45
N ALA A 121 5.64 -4.10 -11.84
CA ALA A 121 5.78 -3.72 -13.24
C ALA A 121 6.73 -4.64 -14.03
N LEU A 122 7.82 -5.10 -13.42
CA LEU A 122 8.83 -5.93 -14.08
C LEU A 122 8.50 -7.43 -14.07
N THR A 123 7.77 -7.92 -13.07
CA THR A 123 7.54 -9.37 -12.89
C THR A 123 6.05 -9.72 -12.97
N GLN A 124 5.22 -9.10 -12.14
CA GLN A 124 3.82 -9.51 -12.01
C GLN A 124 2.97 -9.15 -13.25
N TYR A 125 3.18 -7.97 -13.84
CA TYR A 125 2.41 -7.54 -15.00
C TYR A 125 2.73 -8.34 -16.28
N PRO A 126 4.01 -8.60 -16.63
CA PRO A 126 4.37 -9.41 -17.79
C PRO A 126 3.81 -10.83 -17.74
N GLU A 127 3.87 -11.47 -16.57
CA GLU A 127 3.38 -12.84 -16.34
C GLU A 127 1.88 -12.95 -16.59
N ASN A 128 1.09 -12.00 -16.07
CA ASN A 128 -0.36 -11.98 -16.25
C ASN A 128 -0.80 -11.60 -17.68
N SER A 129 0.00 -10.79 -18.37
CA SER A 129 -0.38 -10.18 -19.65
C SER A 129 0.21 -10.87 -20.89
N LYS A 130 0.86 -12.02 -20.72
CA LYS A 130 1.55 -12.76 -21.79
C LYS A 130 2.55 -11.88 -22.58
N VAL A 131 3.24 -10.99 -21.87
CA VAL A 131 4.29 -10.14 -22.46
C VAL A 131 5.52 -11.01 -22.66
N ALA A 132 6.12 -10.98 -23.85
CA ALA A 132 7.30 -11.78 -24.13
C ALA A 132 8.58 -11.11 -23.63
N GLN A 133 8.64 -9.78 -23.68
CA GLN A 133 9.82 -9.03 -23.27
C GLN A 133 9.44 -7.66 -22.73
N VAL A 134 10.09 -7.24 -21.64
CA VAL A 134 9.99 -5.88 -21.09
C VAL A 134 11.24 -5.11 -21.51
N LEU A 135 11.07 -4.08 -22.31
CA LEU A 135 12.15 -3.16 -22.65
C LEU A 135 12.19 -2.02 -21.63
N VAL A 136 13.33 -1.85 -20.99
CA VAL A 136 13.55 -0.82 -19.99
C VAL A 136 14.40 0.29 -20.59
N THR A 137 13.99 1.53 -20.38
CA THR A 137 14.81 2.72 -20.63
C THR A 137 15.07 3.40 -19.30
N ALA A 138 16.31 3.31 -18.82
CA ALA A 138 16.76 3.91 -17.58
C ALA A 138 17.58 5.18 -17.89
N ARG A 139 17.16 6.32 -17.37
CA ARG A 139 17.96 7.54 -17.36
C ARG A 139 18.67 7.65 -16.02
N LEU A 140 19.97 7.84 -16.07
CA LEU A 140 20.83 7.99 -14.90
C LEU A 140 20.91 9.46 -14.47
N LYS A 141 21.35 9.71 -13.24
CA LYS A 141 21.55 11.05 -12.67
C LYS A 141 22.59 11.89 -13.41
N ASP A 142 23.57 11.24 -14.05
CA ASP A 142 24.56 11.88 -14.95
C ASP A 142 23.95 12.25 -16.32
N GLY A 143 22.69 11.91 -16.56
CA GLY A 143 21.97 12.12 -17.81
C GLY A 143 22.16 11.01 -18.85
N THR A 144 23.07 10.05 -18.63
CA THR A 144 23.25 8.89 -19.51
C THR A 144 21.96 8.08 -19.57
N VAL A 145 21.56 7.66 -20.77
CA VAL A 145 20.38 6.83 -20.98
C VAL A 145 20.80 5.44 -21.42
N TRP A 146 20.36 4.43 -20.70
CA TRP A 146 20.49 3.02 -21.05
C TRP A 146 19.15 2.48 -21.48
N ARG A 147 19.14 1.72 -22.58
CA ARG A 147 17.99 0.98 -23.05
C ARG A 147 18.37 -0.48 -23.24
N GLY A 148 17.55 -1.38 -22.73
CA GLY A 148 17.81 -2.82 -22.75
C GLY A 148 16.57 -3.65 -22.48
N ALA A 149 16.65 -4.95 -22.71
CA ALA A 149 15.67 -5.89 -22.21
C ALA A 149 15.87 -6.11 -20.71
N HIS A 150 14.80 -6.13 -19.93
CA HIS A 150 14.87 -6.56 -18.54
C HIS A 150 15.29 -8.04 -18.48
N MET A 151 16.31 -8.32 -17.67
CA MET A 151 16.80 -9.67 -17.43
C MET A 151 16.56 -10.10 -15.98
N ALA A 152 17.03 -9.29 -15.04
CA ALA A 152 16.91 -9.55 -13.61
C ALA A 152 16.90 -8.23 -12.83
N HIS A 153 16.51 -8.29 -11.56
CA HIS A 153 16.62 -7.18 -10.62
C HIS A 153 16.65 -7.71 -9.19
N ASP A 154 17.21 -6.95 -8.27
CA ASP A 154 17.18 -7.31 -6.85
C ASP A 154 15.76 -7.13 -6.29
N VAL A 155 15.22 -8.23 -5.75
CA VAL A 155 13.85 -8.31 -5.21
C VAL A 155 13.81 -7.85 -3.75
N GLU A 156 14.93 -7.87 -3.06
CA GLU A 156 15.00 -7.66 -1.62
C GLU A 156 14.76 -6.19 -1.27
N ALA A 157 13.72 -5.95 -0.47
CA ALA A 157 13.22 -4.61 -0.23
C ALA A 157 14.14 -3.77 0.66
N GLU A 158 14.98 -4.43 1.45
CA GLU A 158 15.79 -3.86 2.52
C GLU A 158 17.22 -3.49 2.12
N VAL A 159 17.66 -3.90 0.93
CA VAL A 159 19.01 -3.56 0.45
C VAL A 159 19.00 -2.12 -0.10
N PRO A 160 19.84 -1.20 0.43
CA PRO A 160 19.87 0.20 0.02
C PRO A 160 20.32 0.38 -1.44
N PHE A 161 21.01 -0.62 -2.02
CA PHE A 161 21.55 -0.61 -3.37
C PHE A 161 20.88 -1.68 -4.22
N ARG A 162 19.66 -1.42 -4.68
CA ARG A 162 19.00 -2.34 -5.62
C ARG A 162 19.66 -2.24 -6.98
N THR A 163 19.89 -3.36 -7.64
CA THR A 163 20.47 -3.38 -8.99
C THR A 163 19.47 -3.83 -10.04
N LEU A 164 19.62 -3.28 -11.24
CA LEU A 164 18.84 -3.61 -12.43
C LEU A 164 19.77 -4.20 -13.49
N PHE A 165 19.45 -5.41 -13.95
CA PHE A 165 20.20 -6.10 -14.97
C PHE A 165 19.48 -5.97 -16.32
N LEU A 166 20.16 -5.39 -17.30
CA LEU A 166 19.66 -5.27 -18.66
C LEU A 166 20.45 -6.15 -19.62
N ALA A 167 19.73 -6.88 -20.45
CA ALA A 167 20.24 -7.70 -21.55
C ALA A 167 20.01 -7.02 -22.90
N PRO A 168 20.62 -7.54 -23.99
CA PRO A 168 20.42 -7.04 -25.34
C PRO A 168 18.94 -7.09 -25.77
N PRO A 169 18.48 -6.17 -26.62
CA PRO A 169 19.25 -5.15 -27.34
C PRO A 169 19.68 -3.98 -26.45
N LEU A 170 20.99 -3.76 -26.32
CA LEU A 170 21.56 -2.76 -25.42
C LEU A 170 22.00 -1.53 -26.19
N VAL A 171 21.48 -0.37 -25.77
CA VAL A 171 21.82 0.93 -26.34
C VAL A 171 22.16 1.89 -25.21
N ARG A 172 23.31 2.55 -25.30
CA ARG A 172 23.71 3.63 -24.41
C ARG A 172 23.72 4.94 -25.18
N ARG A 173 23.08 5.96 -24.63
CA ARG A 173 23.20 7.34 -25.10
C ARG A 173 23.86 8.18 -24.02
N ASN A 174 25.00 8.78 -24.34
CA ASN A 174 25.70 9.68 -23.42
C ASN A 174 25.01 11.05 -23.42
N ALA A 175 24.83 11.65 -22.24
CA ALA A 175 24.23 12.99 -22.10
C ALA A 175 25.12 14.09 -22.69
N THR A 176 26.43 14.03 -22.46
CA THR A 176 27.37 15.10 -22.81
C THR A 176 27.66 15.14 -24.30
N THR A 177 27.91 13.97 -24.91
CA THR A 177 28.30 13.87 -26.32
C THR A 177 27.11 13.58 -27.25
N GLY A 178 25.98 13.15 -26.69
CA GLY A 178 24.83 12.68 -27.47
C GLY A 178 25.08 11.39 -28.26
N THR A 179 26.28 10.80 -28.15
CA THR A 179 26.68 9.61 -28.91
C THR A 179 25.88 8.40 -28.46
N VAL A 180 25.46 7.61 -29.44
CA VAL A 180 24.72 6.37 -29.25
C VAL A 180 25.67 5.22 -29.51
N ALA A 181 25.84 4.35 -28.52
CA ALA A 181 26.60 3.11 -28.62
C ALA A 181 25.65 1.92 -28.51
N GLU A 182 25.74 1.01 -29.48
CA GLU A 182 25.00 -0.25 -29.47
C GLU A 182 25.93 -1.38 -29.04
N TYR A 183 25.43 -2.28 -28.21
CA TYR A 183 26.19 -3.42 -27.70
C TYR A 183 25.57 -4.71 -28.22
N GLY A 184 26.43 -5.59 -28.75
CA GLY A 184 26.03 -6.87 -29.32
C GLY A 184 25.55 -7.89 -28.29
N THR A 185 25.18 -9.07 -28.79
CA THR A 185 24.76 -10.22 -28.00
C THR A 185 25.86 -10.64 -27.00
N GLY A 186 25.46 -11.04 -25.79
CA GLY A 186 26.37 -11.46 -24.71
C GLY A 186 26.81 -10.35 -23.74
N ASN A 187 26.57 -9.08 -24.06
CA ASN A 187 26.80 -7.98 -23.11
C ASN A 187 25.60 -7.81 -22.18
N TYR A 188 25.85 -7.60 -20.89
CA TYR A 188 24.84 -7.20 -19.91
C TYR A 188 25.32 -5.94 -19.18
N VAL A 189 24.38 -5.09 -18.76
CA VAL A 189 24.69 -3.92 -17.95
C VAL A 189 23.98 -4.04 -16.61
N VAL A 190 24.73 -3.78 -15.54
CA VAL A 190 24.24 -3.73 -14.17
C VAL A 190 24.15 -2.27 -13.77
N ILE A 191 22.93 -1.81 -13.46
CA ILE A 191 22.65 -0.42 -13.14
C ILE A 191 22.13 -0.34 -11.70
N PRO A 192 22.85 0.33 -10.79
CA PRO A 192 22.33 0.66 -9.46
C PRO A 192 21.11 1.58 -9.58
N LEU A 193 20.00 1.22 -8.94
CA LEU A 193 18.73 1.97 -8.98
C LEU A 193 18.82 3.33 -8.27
N ASP A 194 19.76 3.50 -7.33
CA ASP A 194 20.05 4.79 -6.69
C ASP A 194 20.64 5.81 -7.69
N GLN A 195 21.24 5.34 -8.78
CA GLN A 195 21.75 6.17 -9.88
C GLN A 195 20.68 6.47 -10.94
N VAL A 196 19.52 5.81 -10.89
CA VAL A 196 18.44 6.00 -11.87
C VAL A 196 17.58 7.19 -11.46
N SER A 197 17.47 8.19 -12.34
CA SER A 197 16.58 9.34 -12.14
C SER A 197 15.16 9.05 -12.63
N SER A 198 15.01 8.29 -13.71
CA SER A 198 13.71 7.92 -14.27
C SER A 198 13.79 6.60 -15.01
N LEU A 199 12.73 5.80 -14.92
CA LEU A 199 12.64 4.48 -15.54
C LEU A 199 11.36 4.39 -16.37
N GLN A 200 11.48 4.03 -17.64
CA GLN A 200 10.37 3.82 -18.56
C GLN A 200 10.34 2.37 -19.00
N LEU A 201 9.13 1.79 -19.02
CA LEU A 201 8.89 0.39 -19.37
C LEU A 201 8.06 0.34 -20.64
N LYS A 202 8.51 -0.45 -21.61
CA LYS A 202 7.76 -0.78 -22.82
C LYS A 202 7.57 -2.28 -22.89
N TYR A 203 6.32 -2.71 -22.85
CA TYR A 203 5.95 -4.13 -22.93
C TYR A 203 5.82 -4.54 -24.40
N ARG A 204 6.53 -5.61 -24.79
CA ARG A 204 6.46 -6.15 -26.15
C ARG A 204 5.74 -7.49 -26.14
N SER A 205 4.68 -7.60 -26.93
CA SER A 205 3.95 -8.88 -27.11
C SER A 205 4.79 -9.85 -27.97
N GLY A 206 4.70 -11.15 -27.70
CA GLY A 206 5.49 -12.18 -28.39
C GLY A 206 5.34 -12.19 -29.91
N LYS A 207 4.19 -11.73 -30.45
CA LYS A 207 3.98 -11.60 -31.90
C LYS A 207 4.91 -10.58 -32.57
N GLU A 208 5.37 -9.57 -31.85
CA GLU A 208 6.26 -8.55 -32.40
C GLU A 208 7.75 -8.95 -32.29
N SER A 209 8.11 -9.85 -31.37
CA SER A 209 9.51 -10.25 -31.16
C SER A 209 10.09 -10.96 -32.38
N GLY A 210 9.34 -11.91 -32.96
CA GLY A 210 9.79 -12.68 -34.13
C GLY A 210 10.02 -11.83 -35.39
N LYS A 211 9.35 -10.68 -35.52
CA LYS A 211 9.57 -9.77 -36.66
C LYS A 211 10.87 -8.96 -36.56
N ALA A 212 11.35 -8.65 -35.35
CA ALA A 212 12.62 -7.93 -35.21
C ALA A 212 13.83 -8.87 -35.31
N GLU A 213 13.70 -10.10 -34.83
CA GLU A 213 14.75 -11.10 -34.93
C GLU A 213 14.98 -11.53 -36.39
N ALA A 214 13.90 -11.64 -37.17
CA ALA A 214 13.97 -11.88 -38.62
C ALA A 214 14.51 -10.71 -39.46
N ALA A 215 14.57 -9.50 -38.91
CA ALA A 215 15.09 -8.31 -39.61
C ALA A 215 16.56 -7.99 -39.25
N ALA A 216 17.11 -8.65 -38.22
CA ALA A 216 18.49 -8.51 -37.78
C ALA A 216 19.37 -9.71 -38.22
N SER A 217 18.78 -10.69 -38.90
CA SER A 217 19.45 -11.82 -39.57
C SER A 217 19.59 -11.51 -41.06
#